data_AF-A0A829PZ81-F1
#
_entry.id   AF-A0A829PZ81-F1
#
_cell.length_a   1.000
_cell.length_b   1.000
_cell.length_c   1.000
_cell.angle_alpha   90.00
_cell.angle_beta   90.00
_cell.angle_gamma   90.00
#
_symmetry.space_group_name_H-M   'P 1'
#
loop_
_entity.id
_entity.type
_entity.pdbx_description
1 polymer ?
#
loop_
_entity_poly.entity_id
_entity_poly.type
_entity_poly.pdbx_seq_one_letter_code
_entity_poly.pdbx_strand_id
1 'polypeptide(L)'
;MIFGFFVMGILVYRTYTASMPLPVNVVNESGKVLFTGAQITRGQELYQARGLMQYGSVLGHGAYLGPDYTAEYLRLSTEDVTAQWQAQGVADSKQRVVAEFRTNRYNPETKTLVFTDKQGTAFDRIERHYAEFFGENSTKYGLLPHMITSQDDIHDLTAFFAWTAWAAAAERPGHNYSYTNNWPAEPRVDNGPTAPIVVWSVLSLILLLGGTGIMFAVYGRWSQKIGWHSAEASTLSFRQPGEVGLTGSQRAAIWIFGVVSVLFLAQTLMGGTVEHYRADLSAFYGFDLAKLLPYNLARTWHVQLSLFWTAAAFLAGGIFLLPFISRREPRRQSWLVYALLGALVLVVAGSLVCEALSIYGVIPEGGLFSQQWEYLDLPRLWQILLTVGLFLWIFIVWRGIRSRLKNDSKMNLPWMFFFTGLAIPAFYAVGLLAGQDSHFSVADFWRFWVVHLWVEDFLELFTTVMVAYIFVLLGVVRERIALG
;
A
#
# COMPACT_ATOMS: atom_id res chain seq x y z
N MET A 1 -18.94 11.13 6.81
CA MET A 1 -18.00 11.06 7.96
C MET A 1 -18.46 10.03 9.00
N ILE A 2 -19.36 10.35 9.95
CA ILE A 2 -19.68 9.44 11.08
C ILE A 2 -20.15 8.05 10.62
N PHE A 3 -21.13 7.98 9.71
CA PHE A 3 -21.62 6.71 9.19
C PHE A 3 -20.53 5.90 8.46
N GLY A 4 -19.75 6.56 7.59
CA GLY A 4 -18.65 5.91 6.88
C GLY A 4 -17.61 5.32 7.84
N PHE A 5 -17.16 6.08 8.83
CA PHE A 5 -16.21 5.59 9.84
C PHE A 5 -16.81 4.53 10.77
N PHE A 6 -18.11 4.56 11.05
CA PHE A 6 -18.80 3.50 11.77
C PHE A 6 -18.77 2.18 11.00
N VAL A 7 -19.09 2.21 9.70
CA VAL A 7 -18.99 1.03 8.82
C VAL A 7 -17.55 0.53 8.76
N MET A 8 -16.57 1.44 8.58
CA MET A 8 -15.15 1.07 8.61
C MET A 8 -14.75 0.41 9.94
N GLY A 9 -15.23 0.89 11.08
CA GLY A 9 -14.98 0.26 12.39
C GLY A 9 -15.55 -1.15 12.49
N ILE A 10 -16.73 -1.41 11.92
CA ILE A 10 -17.28 -2.77 11.81
C ILE A 10 -16.40 -3.65 10.92
N LEU A 11 -15.90 -3.11 9.81
CA LEU A 11 -15.00 -3.84 8.91
C LEU A 11 -13.67 -4.16 9.59
N VAL A 12 -13.09 -3.25 10.39
CA VAL A 12 -11.91 -3.54 11.23
C VAL A 12 -12.18 -4.77 12.10
N TYR A 13 -13.26 -4.75 12.87
CA TYR A 13 -13.62 -5.87 13.75
C TYR A 13 -13.78 -7.19 12.98
N ARG A 14 -14.41 -7.15 11.80
CA ARG A 14 -14.55 -8.32 10.92
C ARG A 14 -13.21 -8.80 10.37
N THR A 15 -12.29 -7.92 10.01
CA THR A 15 -10.94 -8.30 9.56
C THR A 15 -10.23 -9.09 10.65
N TYR A 16 -10.25 -8.64 11.91
CA TYR A 16 -9.59 -9.35 13.00
C TYR A 16 -10.26 -10.68 13.38
N THR A 17 -11.58 -10.79 13.24
CA THR A 17 -12.34 -11.97 13.71
C THR A 17 -12.63 -13.01 12.63
N ALA A 18 -12.59 -12.60 11.36
CA ALA A 18 -12.94 -13.45 10.22
C ALA A 18 -11.80 -13.59 9.20
N SER A 19 -10.56 -13.22 9.53
CA SER A 19 -9.40 -13.54 8.68
C SER A 19 -9.19 -15.06 8.54
N MET A 20 -8.39 -15.46 7.54
CA MET A 20 -7.84 -16.81 7.50
C MET A 20 -7.03 -17.09 8.77
N PRO A 21 -7.14 -18.26 9.42
CA PRO A 21 -6.44 -18.52 10.67
C PRO A 21 -4.94 -18.81 10.42
N LEU A 22 -4.10 -18.34 11.34
CA LEU A 22 -2.69 -18.72 11.42
C LEU A 22 -2.54 -19.95 12.34
N PRO A 23 -2.23 -21.14 11.82
CA PRO A 23 -2.05 -22.33 12.65
C PRO A 23 -0.78 -22.23 13.49
N VAL A 24 -0.79 -22.86 14.67
CA VAL A 24 0.42 -23.04 15.50
C VAL A 24 1.31 -24.10 14.86
N ASN A 25 0.72 -25.21 14.42
CA ASN A 25 1.42 -26.30 13.74
C ASN A 25 0.66 -26.70 12.48
N VAL A 26 1.41 -26.96 11.41
CA VAL A 26 0.92 -27.68 10.24
C VAL A 26 1.55 -29.06 10.25
N VAL A 27 0.71 -30.09 10.27
CA VAL A 27 1.12 -31.50 10.39
C VAL A 27 0.61 -32.31 9.21
N ASN A 28 1.25 -33.43 8.90
CA ASN A 28 0.70 -34.42 7.99
C ASN A 28 -0.30 -35.38 8.68
N GLU A 29 -0.83 -36.36 7.96
CA GLU A 29 -1.84 -37.31 8.49
C GLU A 29 -1.27 -38.22 9.60
N SER A 30 0.05 -38.44 9.60
CA SER A 30 0.76 -39.19 10.66
C SER A 30 1.07 -38.35 11.91
N GLY A 31 0.80 -37.04 11.89
CA GLY A 31 1.11 -36.11 12.97
C GLY A 31 2.53 -35.55 12.98
N LYS A 32 3.33 -35.81 11.92
CA LYS A 32 4.64 -35.19 11.72
C LYS A 32 4.45 -33.72 11.38
N VAL A 33 5.13 -32.83 12.11
CA VAL A 33 5.14 -31.39 11.82
C VAL A 33 5.88 -31.14 10.50
N LEU A 34 5.22 -30.41 9.58
CA LEU A 34 5.80 -29.94 8.32
C LEU A 34 6.39 -28.54 8.51
N PHE A 35 5.63 -27.64 9.12
CA PHE A 35 6.06 -26.29 9.48
C PHE A 35 5.15 -25.70 10.58
N THR A 36 5.57 -24.58 11.17
CA THR A 36 4.88 -23.92 12.30
C THR A 36 4.39 -22.52 11.95
N GLY A 37 3.50 -21.97 12.77
CA GLY A 37 3.04 -20.59 12.64
C GLY A 37 4.19 -19.56 12.69
N ALA A 38 5.21 -19.83 13.49
CA ALA A 38 6.40 -18.96 13.55
C ALA A 38 7.19 -18.96 12.24
N GLN A 39 7.23 -20.10 11.54
CA GLN A 39 7.88 -20.22 10.23
C GLN A 39 7.11 -19.49 9.14
N ILE A 40 5.77 -19.55 9.18
CA ILE A 40 4.91 -18.75 8.31
C ILE A 40 5.19 -17.25 8.52
N THR A 41 5.25 -16.79 9.77
CA THR A 41 5.55 -15.38 10.09
C THR A 41 6.95 -14.97 9.62
N ARG A 42 7.98 -15.78 9.87
CA ARG A 42 9.34 -15.47 9.38
C ARG A 42 9.44 -15.48 7.86
N GLY A 43 8.74 -16.39 7.19
CA GLY A 43 8.61 -16.39 5.73
C GLY A 43 7.96 -15.11 5.20
N GLN A 44 6.93 -14.60 5.89
CA GLN A 44 6.31 -13.31 5.59
C GLN A 44 7.29 -12.14 5.80
N GLU A 45 8.07 -12.16 6.89
CA GLU A 45 9.08 -11.14 7.18
C GLU A 45 10.21 -11.14 6.14
N LEU A 46 10.68 -12.31 5.74
CA LEU A 46 11.68 -12.49 4.69
C LEU A 46 11.16 -12.03 3.33
N TYR A 47 9.92 -12.39 2.98
CA TYR A 47 9.23 -11.93 1.77
C TYR A 47 9.22 -10.39 1.67
N GLN A 48 8.93 -9.71 2.78
CA GLN A 48 9.01 -8.25 2.87
C GLN A 48 10.46 -7.74 2.79
N ALA A 49 11.36 -8.27 3.62
CA ALA A 49 12.74 -7.80 3.74
C ALA A 49 13.53 -7.90 2.44
N ARG A 50 13.25 -8.93 1.64
CA ARG A 50 13.85 -9.17 0.32
C ARG A 50 13.13 -8.43 -0.82
N GLY A 51 12.11 -7.62 -0.52
CA GLY A 51 11.36 -6.86 -1.51
C GLY A 51 10.64 -7.75 -2.53
N LEU A 52 10.24 -8.98 -2.15
CA LEU A 52 9.62 -9.91 -3.10
C LEU A 52 8.22 -9.46 -3.52
N MET A 53 7.53 -8.67 -2.70
CA MET A 53 6.28 -7.98 -3.07
C MET A 53 6.49 -6.92 -4.17
N GLN A 54 7.72 -6.45 -4.36
CA GLN A 54 8.10 -5.54 -5.42
C GLN A 54 8.57 -6.28 -6.69
N TYR A 55 8.62 -7.60 -6.66
CA TYR A 55 8.93 -8.46 -7.81
C TYR A 55 7.70 -9.20 -8.32
N GLY A 56 7.04 -9.96 -7.43
CA GLY A 56 5.79 -10.67 -7.68
C GLY A 56 4.70 -10.25 -6.69
N SER A 57 3.73 -11.12 -6.45
CA SER A 57 2.61 -10.83 -5.54
C SER A 57 2.25 -12.00 -4.63
N VAL A 58 1.55 -11.68 -3.54
CA VAL A 58 0.89 -12.65 -2.67
C VAL A 58 -0.54 -12.18 -2.49
N LEU A 59 -1.50 -13.08 -2.67
CA LEU A 59 -2.93 -12.76 -2.60
C LEU A 59 -3.34 -11.64 -3.57
N GLY A 60 -2.65 -11.54 -4.71
CA GLY A 60 -2.93 -10.56 -5.77
C GLY A 60 -2.37 -9.17 -5.52
N HIS A 61 -1.71 -8.93 -4.38
CA HIS A 61 -1.08 -7.65 -4.07
C HIS A 61 0.45 -7.74 -4.21
N GLY A 62 1.01 -6.83 -5.02
CA GLY A 62 2.43 -6.75 -5.34
C GLY A 62 2.69 -6.37 -6.79
N ALA A 63 3.89 -6.68 -7.26
CA ALA A 63 4.35 -6.42 -8.61
C ALA A 63 3.99 -7.54 -9.59
N TYR A 64 4.33 -7.33 -10.87
CA TYR A 64 3.84 -8.13 -11.99
C TYR A 64 4.95 -8.67 -12.90
N LEU A 65 6.21 -8.62 -12.45
CA LEU A 65 7.31 -9.25 -13.20
C LEU A 65 7.45 -10.72 -12.82
N GLY A 66 7.45 -10.98 -11.50
CA GLY A 66 7.36 -12.30 -10.92
C GLY A 66 5.93 -12.85 -10.90
N PRO A 67 5.77 -14.12 -10.48
CA PRO A 67 4.47 -14.74 -10.34
C PRO A 67 3.71 -14.18 -9.13
N ASP A 68 2.42 -14.50 -9.06
CA ASP A 68 1.73 -14.51 -7.77
C ASP A 68 2.05 -15.81 -7.04
N TYR A 69 2.76 -15.74 -5.92
CA TYR A 69 3.25 -16.92 -5.20
C TYR A 69 2.12 -17.73 -4.57
N THR A 70 0.98 -17.10 -4.22
CA THR A 70 -0.20 -17.84 -3.75
C THR A 70 -0.77 -18.70 -4.87
N ALA A 71 -0.96 -18.13 -6.06
CA ALA A 71 -1.48 -18.84 -7.22
C ALA A 71 -0.48 -19.88 -7.77
N GLU A 72 0.81 -19.56 -7.78
CA GLU A 72 1.86 -20.47 -8.21
C GLU A 72 1.99 -21.68 -7.30
N TYR A 73 2.11 -21.48 -5.98
CA TYR A 73 2.15 -22.59 -5.04
C TYR A 73 0.90 -23.46 -5.17
N LEU A 74 -0.29 -22.85 -5.26
CA LEU A 74 -1.54 -23.58 -5.41
C LEU A 74 -1.55 -24.45 -6.67
N ARG A 75 -1.10 -23.89 -7.81
CA ARG A 75 -0.99 -24.61 -9.08
C ARG A 75 0.02 -25.76 -8.98
N LEU A 76 1.24 -25.49 -8.52
CA LEU A 76 2.29 -26.51 -8.40
C LEU A 76 1.86 -27.65 -7.47
N SER A 77 1.23 -27.30 -6.34
CA SER A 77 0.76 -28.29 -5.36
C SER A 77 -0.37 -29.15 -5.93
N THR A 78 -1.34 -28.56 -6.62
CA THR A 78 -2.44 -29.31 -7.23
C THR A 78 -1.99 -30.17 -8.42
N GLU A 79 -1.03 -29.71 -9.22
CA GLU A 79 -0.41 -30.49 -10.30
C GLU A 79 0.33 -31.71 -9.73
N ASP A 80 1.13 -31.51 -8.67
CA ASP A 80 1.88 -32.58 -8.03
C ASP A 80 0.95 -33.63 -7.38
N VAL A 81 -0.04 -33.19 -6.60
CA VAL A 81 -1.01 -34.10 -5.96
C VAL A 81 -1.85 -34.84 -7.01
N THR A 82 -2.20 -34.19 -8.12
CA THR A 82 -2.86 -34.85 -9.26
C THR A 82 -1.99 -35.99 -9.81
N ALA A 83 -0.71 -35.73 -10.07
CA ALA A 83 0.22 -36.73 -10.56
C ALA A 83 0.39 -37.89 -9.56
N GLN A 84 0.43 -37.60 -8.26
CA GLN A 84 0.48 -38.62 -7.21
C GLN A 84 -0.77 -39.52 -7.20
N TRP A 85 -1.97 -38.97 -7.45
CA TRP A 85 -3.20 -39.76 -7.56
C TRP A 85 -3.23 -40.61 -8.83
N GLN A 86 -2.77 -40.06 -9.95
CA GLN A 86 -2.67 -40.79 -11.23
C GLN A 86 -1.69 -41.96 -11.14
N ALA A 87 -0.55 -41.78 -10.46
CA ALA A 87 0.40 -42.86 -10.20
C ALA A 87 -0.20 -44.01 -9.37
N GLN A 88 -1.24 -43.75 -8.59
CA GLN A 88 -2.01 -44.75 -7.83
C GLN A 88 -3.18 -45.36 -8.62
N GLY A 89 -3.32 -45.03 -9.91
CA GLY A 89 -4.36 -45.58 -10.79
C GLY A 89 -5.75 -44.99 -10.56
N VAL A 90 -5.87 -43.82 -9.91
CA VAL A 90 -7.17 -43.18 -9.67
C VAL A 90 -7.63 -42.44 -10.93
N ALA A 91 -8.66 -42.98 -11.58
CA ALA A 91 -9.24 -42.42 -12.81
C ALA A 91 -9.81 -40.99 -12.61
N ASP A 92 -10.41 -40.72 -11.45
CA ASP A 92 -11.02 -39.42 -11.12
C ASP A 92 -10.14 -38.56 -10.21
N SER A 93 -8.85 -38.47 -10.56
CA SER A 93 -7.85 -37.71 -9.80
C SER A 93 -8.24 -36.25 -9.61
N LYS A 94 -8.90 -35.63 -10.60
CA LYS A 94 -9.33 -34.22 -10.54
C LYS A 94 -10.36 -33.97 -9.44
N GLN A 95 -11.46 -34.74 -9.37
CA GLN A 95 -12.47 -34.52 -8.33
C GLN A 95 -11.90 -34.79 -6.94
N ARG A 96 -10.99 -35.75 -6.81
CA ARG A 96 -10.29 -36.00 -5.54
C ARG A 96 -9.44 -34.83 -5.10
N VAL A 97 -8.66 -34.24 -6.01
CA VAL A 97 -7.85 -33.04 -5.71
C VAL A 97 -8.73 -31.88 -5.30
N VAL A 98 -9.84 -31.64 -6.01
CA VAL A 98 -10.81 -30.60 -5.64
C VAL A 98 -11.32 -30.84 -4.22
N ALA A 99 -11.85 -32.03 -3.92
CA ALA A 99 -12.35 -32.35 -2.59
C ALA A 99 -11.25 -32.22 -1.52
N GLU A 100 -10.03 -32.66 -1.83
CA GLU A 100 -8.89 -32.63 -0.92
C GLU A 100 -8.47 -31.21 -0.55
N PHE A 101 -8.31 -30.31 -1.52
CA PHE A 101 -7.87 -28.94 -1.29
C PHE A 101 -8.97 -28.02 -0.74
N ARG A 102 -10.23 -28.27 -1.11
CA ARG A 102 -11.37 -27.50 -0.60
C ARG A 102 -11.76 -27.87 0.83
N THR A 103 -11.48 -29.10 1.26
CA THR A 103 -11.78 -29.55 2.63
C THR A 103 -10.93 -28.81 3.66
N ASN A 104 -11.58 -28.07 4.55
CA ASN A 104 -10.90 -27.37 5.64
C ASN A 104 -10.56 -28.31 6.80
N ARG A 105 -9.27 -28.56 6.99
CA ARG A 105 -8.73 -29.43 8.06
C ARG A 105 -8.05 -28.64 9.19
N TYR A 106 -8.43 -27.38 9.38
CA TYR A 106 -7.98 -26.57 10.51
C TYR A 106 -8.85 -26.85 11.73
N ASN A 107 -8.24 -27.24 12.85
CA ASN A 107 -8.91 -27.39 14.13
C ASN A 107 -8.75 -26.09 14.96
N PRO A 108 -9.83 -25.36 15.28
CA PRO A 108 -9.76 -24.11 16.02
C PRO A 108 -9.36 -24.26 17.50
N GLU A 109 -9.60 -25.42 18.11
CA GLU A 109 -9.27 -25.67 19.53
C GLU A 109 -7.77 -25.91 19.71
N THR A 110 -7.19 -26.77 18.86
CA THR A 110 -5.76 -27.10 18.91
C THR A 110 -4.90 -26.13 18.10
N LYS A 111 -5.52 -25.32 17.22
CA LYS A 111 -4.86 -24.46 16.23
C LYS A 111 -3.92 -25.24 15.31
N THR A 112 -4.26 -26.48 15.02
CA THR A 112 -3.50 -27.36 14.13
C THR A 112 -4.19 -27.45 12.77
N LEU A 113 -3.41 -27.28 11.71
CA LEU A 113 -3.83 -27.55 10.34
C LEU A 113 -3.25 -28.88 9.88
N VAL A 114 -4.09 -29.77 9.35
CA VAL A 114 -3.63 -31.06 8.81
C VAL A 114 -3.55 -30.99 7.28
N PHE A 115 -2.34 -31.17 6.75
CA PHE A 115 -2.11 -31.44 5.33
C PHE A 115 -2.19 -32.95 5.08
N THR A 116 -2.67 -33.36 3.92
CA THR A 116 -2.59 -34.76 3.51
C THR A 116 -1.13 -35.17 3.32
N ASP A 117 -0.82 -36.47 3.36
CA ASP A 117 0.53 -36.94 3.06
C ASP A 117 0.98 -36.56 1.64
N LYS A 118 0.02 -36.42 0.70
CA LYS A 118 0.29 -35.95 -0.66
C LYS A 118 0.64 -34.47 -0.71
N GLN A 119 -0.09 -33.63 0.04
CA GLN A 119 0.21 -32.21 0.19
C GLN A 119 1.57 -32.01 0.88
N GLY A 120 1.91 -32.84 1.87
CA GLY A 120 3.25 -32.86 2.48
C GLY A 120 4.36 -33.20 1.49
N THR A 121 4.16 -34.22 0.65
CA THR A 121 5.12 -34.57 -0.42
C THR A 121 5.26 -33.46 -1.46
N ALA A 122 4.15 -32.78 -1.80
CA ALA A 122 4.16 -31.64 -2.72
C ALA A 122 4.92 -30.45 -2.12
N PHE A 123 4.78 -30.19 -0.82
CA PHE A 123 5.55 -29.16 -0.10
C PHE A 123 7.06 -29.38 -0.26
N ASP A 124 7.56 -30.59 0.01
CA ASP A 124 8.99 -30.94 -0.13
C ASP A 124 9.53 -30.77 -1.57
N ARG A 125 8.67 -30.90 -2.58
CA ARG A 125 9.02 -30.69 -4.00
C ARG A 125 9.04 -29.20 -4.36
N ILE A 126 8.07 -28.45 -3.86
CA ILE A 126 7.95 -27.01 -4.11
C ILE A 126 9.03 -26.23 -3.36
N GLU A 127 9.42 -26.66 -2.16
CA GLU A 127 10.56 -26.10 -1.43
C GLU A 127 11.84 -26.17 -2.27
N ARG A 128 12.09 -27.30 -2.93
CA ARG A 128 13.22 -27.44 -3.87
C ARG A 128 13.08 -26.54 -5.09
N HIS A 129 11.88 -26.39 -5.63
CA HIS A 129 11.62 -25.46 -6.74
C HIS A 129 12.01 -24.02 -6.36
N TYR A 130 11.61 -23.54 -5.18
CA TYR A 130 11.99 -22.20 -4.72
C TYR A 130 13.47 -22.10 -4.35
N ALA A 131 14.09 -23.15 -3.80
CA ALA A 131 15.53 -23.19 -3.57
C ALA A 131 16.32 -23.02 -4.87
N GLU A 132 15.91 -23.72 -5.94
CA GLU A 132 16.52 -23.61 -7.26
C GLU A 132 16.32 -22.21 -7.86
N PHE A 133 15.10 -21.67 -7.78
CA PHE A 133 14.77 -20.35 -8.34
C PHE A 133 15.51 -19.20 -7.65
N PHE A 134 15.44 -19.11 -6.32
CA PHE A 134 16.07 -18.01 -5.56
C PHE A 134 17.57 -18.23 -5.31
N GLY A 135 18.03 -19.48 -5.32
CA GLY A 135 19.43 -19.84 -5.10
C GLY A 135 20.29 -19.78 -6.36
N GLU A 136 19.71 -19.60 -7.55
CA GLU A 136 20.46 -19.58 -8.81
C GLU A 136 21.49 -18.42 -8.84
N ASN A 137 22.70 -18.72 -9.30
CA ASN A 137 23.73 -17.70 -9.53
C ASN A 137 23.49 -16.94 -10.84
N SER A 138 22.36 -16.24 -10.95
CA SER A 138 21.96 -15.59 -12.18
C SER A 138 21.11 -14.35 -11.93
N THR A 139 21.23 -13.37 -12.81
CA THR A 139 20.37 -12.18 -12.86
C THR A 139 19.27 -12.30 -13.91
N LYS A 140 19.12 -13.45 -14.57
CA LYS A 140 18.15 -13.66 -15.68
C LYS A 140 16.69 -13.41 -15.30
N TYR A 141 16.38 -13.40 -14.00
CA TYR A 141 15.05 -13.11 -13.46
C TYR A 141 14.87 -11.64 -13.04
N GLY A 142 15.84 -10.75 -13.31
CA GLY A 142 15.82 -9.37 -12.81
C GLY A 142 16.02 -9.26 -11.29
N LEU A 143 16.41 -10.35 -10.63
CA LEU A 143 16.72 -10.43 -9.20
C LEU A 143 18.24 -10.49 -8.98
N LEU A 144 18.67 -10.32 -7.72
CA LEU A 144 20.05 -10.52 -7.33
C LEU A 144 20.46 -12.00 -7.51
N PRO A 145 21.71 -12.28 -7.91
CA PRO A 145 22.21 -13.65 -7.91
C PRO A 145 22.29 -14.18 -6.47
N HIS A 146 21.99 -15.47 -6.28
CA HIS A 146 22.00 -16.09 -4.95
C HIS A 146 21.15 -15.32 -3.93
N MET A 147 19.96 -14.88 -4.34
CA MET A 147 19.11 -13.99 -3.54
C MET A 147 18.77 -14.60 -2.17
N ILE A 148 18.42 -15.89 -2.15
CA ILE A 148 18.13 -16.66 -0.93
C ILE A 148 18.75 -18.05 -1.09
N THR A 149 19.72 -18.38 -0.25
CA THR A 149 20.45 -19.67 -0.30
C THR A 149 20.35 -20.49 0.97
N SER A 150 19.88 -19.90 2.07
CA SER A 150 19.65 -20.59 3.34
C SER A 150 18.48 -21.55 3.18
N GLN A 151 18.65 -22.81 3.57
CA GLN A 151 17.58 -23.81 3.50
C GLN A 151 16.43 -23.46 4.44
N ASP A 152 16.74 -22.94 5.62
CA ASP A 152 15.72 -22.52 6.61
C ASP A 152 14.88 -21.35 6.08
N ASP A 153 15.52 -20.40 5.39
CA ASP A 153 14.85 -19.25 4.77
C ASP A 153 13.90 -19.69 3.64
N ILE A 154 14.35 -20.64 2.81
CA ILE A 154 13.52 -21.21 1.74
C ILE A 154 12.35 -22.00 2.32
N HIS A 155 12.57 -22.77 3.39
CA HIS A 155 11.51 -23.50 4.08
C HIS A 155 10.46 -22.55 4.66
N ASP A 156 10.89 -21.51 5.38
CA ASP A 156 10.01 -20.52 5.99
C ASP A 156 9.23 -19.73 4.90
N LEU A 157 9.89 -19.33 3.81
CA LEU A 157 9.24 -18.65 2.67
C LEU A 157 8.20 -19.56 1.99
N THR A 158 8.56 -20.82 1.77
CA THR A 158 7.65 -21.82 1.19
C THR A 158 6.46 -22.09 2.11
N ALA A 159 6.67 -22.12 3.43
CA ALA A 159 5.60 -22.26 4.43
C ALA A 159 4.62 -21.08 4.37
N PHE A 160 5.12 -19.86 4.18
CA PHE A 160 4.29 -18.68 3.98
C PHE A 160 3.42 -18.80 2.72
N PHE A 161 4.01 -19.14 1.58
CA PHE A 161 3.26 -19.33 0.32
C PHE A 161 2.28 -20.51 0.40
N ALA A 162 2.65 -21.59 1.07
CA ALA A 162 1.78 -22.74 1.31
C ALA A 162 0.54 -22.36 2.13
N TRP A 163 0.72 -21.53 3.15
CA TRP A 163 -0.37 -21.06 4.00
C TRP A 163 -1.34 -20.14 3.25
N THR A 164 -0.83 -19.20 2.45
CA THR A 164 -1.71 -18.33 1.64
C THR A 164 -2.44 -19.12 0.55
N ALA A 165 -1.78 -20.10 -0.07
CA ALA A 165 -2.41 -21.00 -1.05
C ALA A 165 -3.47 -21.92 -0.42
N TRP A 166 -3.21 -22.43 0.79
CA TRP A 166 -4.21 -23.18 1.56
C TRP A 166 -5.45 -22.32 1.81
N ALA A 167 -5.27 -21.09 2.31
CA ALA A 167 -6.39 -20.20 2.59
C ALA A 167 -7.18 -19.82 1.31
N ALA A 168 -6.48 -19.76 0.17
CA ALA A 168 -7.07 -19.47 -1.13
C ALA A 168 -7.96 -20.60 -1.68
N ALA A 169 -7.76 -21.85 -1.25
CA ALA A 169 -8.50 -23.01 -1.73
C ALA A 169 -9.49 -23.61 -0.69
N ALA A 170 -9.12 -23.64 0.58
CA ALA A 170 -9.91 -24.28 1.63
C ALA A 170 -11.20 -23.50 1.92
N GLU A 171 -12.34 -24.19 1.93
CA GLU A 171 -13.64 -23.60 2.22
C GLU A 171 -13.70 -23.04 3.64
N ARG A 172 -14.26 -21.84 3.77
CA ARG A 172 -14.49 -21.24 5.08
C ARG A 172 -15.55 -22.07 5.84
N PRO A 173 -15.40 -22.29 7.17
CA PRO A 173 -16.39 -23.03 7.94
C PRO A 173 -17.80 -22.47 7.76
N GLY A 174 -18.75 -23.32 7.36
CA GLY A 174 -20.15 -22.95 7.12
C GLY A 174 -20.43 -22.26 5.78
N HIS A 175 -19.45 -22.19 4.87
CA HIS A 175 -19.58 -21.59 3.55
C HIS A 175 -19.07 -22.52 2.45
N ASN A 176 -19.48 -22.26 1.21
CA ASN A 176 -19.08 -23.00 0.00
C ASN A 176 -18.03 -22.23 -0.83
N TYR A 177 -17.29 -21.34 -0.19
CA TYR A 177 -16.23 -20.54 -0.82
C TYR A 177 -15.02 -20.42 0.12
N SER A 178 -13.84 -20.19 -0.46
CA SER A 178 -12.58 -20.14 0.31
C SER A 178 -12.42 -18.88 1.15
N TYR A 179 -11.39 -18.79 2.01
CA TYR A 179 -11.17 -17.61 2.84
C TYR A 179 -10.97 -16.32 2.04
N THR A 180 -10.54 -16.44 0.78
CA THR A 180 -10.29 -15.36 -0.20
C THR A 180 -11.45 -15.17 -1.17
N ASN A 181 -12.62 -15.76 -0.91
CA ASN A 181 -13.79 -15.73 -1.80
C ASN A 181 -13.54 -16.38 -3.18
N ASN A 182 -12.88 -17.55 -3.20
CA ASN A 182 -12.51 -18.30 -4.39
C ASN A 182 -11.50 -17.60 -5.32
N TRP A 183 -10.69 -16.70 -4.78
CA TRP A 183 -9.52 -16.18 -5.47
C TRP A 183 -8.28 -17.03 -5.10
N PRO A 184 -7.35 -17.34 -6.02
CA PRO A 184 -7.31 -16.96 -7.43
C PRO A 184 -8.20 -17.85 -8.29
N ALA A 185 -8.50 -17.43 -9.52
CA ALA A 185 -9.22 -18.25 -10.48
C ALA A 185 -8.39 -19.51 -10.83
N GLU A 186 -8.79 -20.66 -10.29
CA GLU A 186 -8.04 -21.92 -10.41
C GLU A 186 -9.02 -23.10 -10.58
N PRO A 187 -9.23 -23.59 -11.81
CA PRO A 187 -10.14 -24.71 -12.10
C PRO A 187 -9.73 -26.05 -11.49
N ARG A 188 -8.49 -26.21 -10.99
CA ARG A 188 -8.03 -27.43 -10.30
C ARG A 188 -8.61 -27.58 -8.89
N VAL A 189 -9.14 -26.49 -8.30
CA VAL A 189 -9.80 -26.49 -6.98
C VAL A 189 -11.21 -25.90 -7.03
N ASP A 190 -11.79 -25.81 -8.23
CA ASP A 190 -13.09 -25.18 -8.49
C ASP A 190 -13.22 -23.75 -7.92
N ASN A 191 -12.12 -23.00 -7.94
CA ASN A 191 -12.16 -21.58 -7.64
C ASN A 191 -12.77 -20.82 -8.83
N GLY A 192 -14.04 -20.43 -8.68
CA GLY A 192 -14.76 -19.57 -9.62
C GLY A 192 -15.62 -18.52 -8.91
N PRO A 193 -16.23 -17.59 -9.68
CA PRO A 193 -17.03 -16.51 -9.13
C PRO A 193 -18.16 -17.02 -8.23
N THR A 194 -18.23 -16.49 -7.01
CA THR A 194 -19.31 -16.81 -6.07
C THR A 194 -20.57 -16.02 -6.40
N ALA A 195 -21.74 -16.50 -5.97
CA ALA A 195 -23.00 -15.77 -6.17
C ALA A 195 -22.97 -14.33 -5.60
N PRO A 196 -22.41 -14.08 -4.39
CA PRO A 196 -22.24 -12.72 -3.88
C PRO A 196 -21.40 -11.80 -4.79
N ILE A 197 -20.34 -12.30 -5.42
CA ILE A 197 -19.50 -11.49 -6.34
C ILE A 197 -20.35 -10.95 -7.49
N VAL A 198 -21.19 -11.78 -8.10
CA VAL A 198 -22.06 -11.37 -9.21
C VAL A 198 -23.10 -10.36 -8.75
N VAL A 199 -23.79 -10.64 -7.63
CA VAL A 199 -24.85 -9.75 -7.12
C VAL A 199 -24.31 -8.37 -6.78
N TRP A 200 -23.20 -8.29 -6.04
CA TRP A 200 -22.62 -6.99 -5.64
C TRP A 200 -22.05 -6.20 -6.82
N SER A 201 -21.54 -6.88 -7.86
CA SER A 201 -21.07 -6.23 -9.09
C SER A 201 -22.22 -5.58 -9.87
N VAL A 202 -23.39 -6.22 -9.93
CA VAL A 202 -24.57 -5.61 -10.58
C VAL A 202 -25.13 -4.47 -9.75
N LEU A 203 -25.22 -4.65 -8.43
CA LEU A 203 -25.71 -3.61 -7.52
C LEU A 203 -24.81 -2.36 -7.52
N SER A 204 -23.49 -2.53 -7.60
CA SER A 204 -22.56 -1.39 -7.66
C SER A 204 -22.77 -0.56 -8.94
N LEU A 205 -23.02 -1.19 -10.09
CA LEU A 205 -23.33 -0.50 -11.34
C LEU A 205 -24.65 0.26 -11.27
N ILE A 206 -25.68 -0.35 -10.69
CA ILE A 206 -26.98 0.30 -10.46
C ILE A 206 -26.81 1.53 -9.57
N LEU A 207 -26.07 1.41 -8.47
CA LEU A 207 -25.81 2.53 -7.55
C LEU A 207 -24.96 3.61 -8.20
N LEU A 208 -23.96 3.26 -9.00
CA LEU A 208 -23.12 4.22 -9.72
C LEU A 208 -23.96 5.04 -10.71
N LEU A 209 -24.70 4.36 -11.60
CA LEU A 209 -25.51 5.02 -12.63
C LEU A 209 -26.68 5.79 -12.03
N GLY A 210 -27.41 5.17 -11.09
CA GLY A 210 -28.52 5.79 -10.39
C GLY A 210 -28.08 6.96 -9.53
N GLY A 211 -27.00 6.81 -8.76
CA GLY A 211 -26.41 7.85 -7.93
C GLY A 211 -25.91 9.04 -8.75
N THR A 212 -25.22 8.78 -9.87
CA THR A 212 -24.78 9.82 -10.80
C THR A 212 -25.98 10.56 -11.41
N GLY A 213 -27.03 9.83 -11.82
CA GLY A 213 -28.25 10.43 -12.35
C GLY A 213 -28.97 11.32 -11.32
N ILE A 214 -29.07 10.87 -10.07
CA ILE A 214 -29.62 11.68 -8.97
C ILE A 214 -28.75 12.92 -8.72
N MET A 215 -27.44 12.77 -8.69
CA MET A 215 -26.50 13.88 -8.50
C MET A 215 -26.68 14.94 -9.60
N PHE A 216 -26.78 14.54 -10.87
CA PHE A 216 -27.04 15.48 -11.97
C PHE A 216 -28.43 16.10 -11.91
N ALA A 217 -29.46 15.35 -11.50
CA ALA A 217 -30.80 15.90 -11.34
C ALA A 217 -30.85 16.97 -10.22
N VAL A 218 -30.19 16.70 -9.09
CA VAL A 218 -30.07 17.64 -7.97
C VAL A 218 -29.25 18.85 -8.40
N TYR A 219 -28.03 18.64 -8.91
CA TYR A 219 -27.18 19.75 -9.33
C TYR A 219 -27.85 20.59 -10.42
N GLY A 220 -28.44 19.97 -11.44
CA GLY A 220 -29.15 20.67 -12.51
C GLY A 220 -30.31 21.52 -12.00
N ARG A 221 -31.14 20.98 -11.11
CA ARG A 221 -32.33 21.67 -10.56
C ARG A 221 -31.99 22.82 -9.60
N TRP A 222 -30.89 22.71 -8.87
CA TRP A 222 -30.49 23.71 -7.86
C TRP A 222 -29.19 24.45 -8.18
N SER A 223 -28.62 24.28 -9.37
CA SER A 223 -27.37 24.93 -9.83
C SER A 223 -27.37 26.45 -9.70
N GLN A 224 -28.52 27.11 -9.83
CA GLN A 224 -28.63 28.56 -9.67
C GLN A 224 -28.56 29.01 -8.19
N LYS A 225 -28.82 28.11 -7.22
CA LYS A 225 -28.71 28.37 -5.78
C LYS A 225 -27.43 27.80 -5.13
N ILE A 226 -26.84 26.77 -5.74
CA ILE A 226 -25.69 26.01 -5.22
C ILE A 226 -24.43 26.22 -6.08
N GLY A 227 -24.59 26.55 -7.36
CA GLY A 227 -23.50 26.61 -8.32
C GLY A 227 -22.84 27.99 -8.45
N TRP A 228 -21.74 28.00 -9.19
CA TRP A 228 -20.85 29.14 -9.43
C TRP A 228 -21.50 30.35 -10.12
N HIS A 229 -22.74 30.21 -10.60
CA HIS A 229 -23.46 31.20 -11.41
C HIS A 229 -24.26 32.22 -10.59
N SER A 230 -24.12 32.27 -9.26
CA SER A 230 -24.70 33.36 -8.46
C SER A 230 -23.93 34.67 -8.70
N ALA A 231 -24.29 35.34 -9.79
CA ALA A 231 -24.18 36.75 -10.14
C ALA A 231 -22.98 37.59 -9.61
N GLU A 232 -22.31 38.19 -10.60
CA GLU A 232 -21.29 39.26 -10.55
C GLU A 232 -19.92 38.88 -9.97
N ALA A 233 -19.00 38.59 -10.89
CA ALA A 233 -17.57 38.62 -10.69
C ALA A 233 -17.19 39.97 -10.06
N SER A 234 -16.66 39.94 -8.83
CA SER A 234 -15.94 41.07 -8.28
C SER A 234 -14.85 41.47 -9.28
N THR A 235 -14.64 42.77 -9.47
CA THR A 235 -13.54 43.29 -10.27
C THR A 235 -12.22 42.64 -9.82
N LEU A 236 -11.70 41.74 -10.65
CA LEU A 236 -10.47 41.02 -10.38
C LEU A 236 -9.32 42.03 -10.36
N SER A 237 -8.85 42.38 -9.16
CA SER A 237 -7.64 43.18 -8.99
C SER A 237 -6.43 42.26 -8.98
N PHE A 238 -5.84 42.07 -10.16
CA PHE A 238 -4.58 41.32 -10.27
C PHE A 238 -3.42 42.22 -9.85
N ARG A 239 -2.68 41.80 -8.83
CA ARG A 239 -1.34 42.32 -8.56
C ARG A 239 -0.34 41.56 -9.42
N GLN A 240 0.62 42.26 -10.01
CA GLN A 240 1.66 41.57 -10.77
C GLN A 240 2.48 40.71 -9.80
N PRO A 241 2.89 39.48 -10.18
CA PRO A 241 3.65 38.60 -9.27
C PRO A 241 4.89 39.26 -8.64
N GLY A 242 5.56 40.17 -9.37
CA GLY A 242 6.71 40.93 -8.86
C GLY A 242 6.39 41.98 -7.79
N GLU A 243 5.12 42.36 -7.62
CA GLU A 243 4.65 43.29 -6.59
C GLU A 243 4.33 42.59 -5.27
N VAL A 244 4.29 41.25 -5.27
CA VAL A 244 3.98 40.43 -4.10
C VAL A 244 5.28 39.98 -3.44
N GLY A 245 5.67 40.66 -2.35
CA GLY A 245 6.84 40.29 -1.57
C GLY A 245 6.70 38.90 -0.93
N LEU A 246 7.72 38.06 -1.10
CA LEU A 246 7.78 36.73 -0.47
C LEU A 246 8.36 36.81 0.94
N THR A 247 7.64 36.18 1.87
CA THR A 247 8.05 35.98 3.28
C THR A 247 9.22 35.01 3.42
N GLY A 248 9.85 34.96 4.60
CA GLY A 248 10.98 34.08 4.85
C GLY A 248 10.62 32.60 4.70
N SER A 249 9.45 32.20 5.21
CA SER A 249 8.93 30.83 5.09
C SER A 249 8.56 30.45 3.66
N GLN A 250 8.04 31.39 2.84
CA GLN A 250 7.77 31.15 1.42
C GLN A 250 9.06 30.90 0.64
N ARG A 251 10.10 31.70 0.90
CA ARG A 251 11.43 31.49 0.29
C ARG A 251 12.04 30.15 0.70
N ALA A 252 11.87 29.73 1.95
CA ALA A 252 12.32 28.43 2.42
C ALA A 252 11.55 27.27 1.74
N ALA A 253 10.24 27.42 1.51
CA ALA A 253 9.42 26.41 0.84
C ALA A 253 9.84 26.15 -0.62
N ILE A 254 10.44 27.14 -1.31
CA ILE A 254 10.99 26.96 -2.66
C ILE A 254 12.05 25.87 -2.71
N TRP A 255 12.87 25.72 -1.66
CA TRP A 255 13.87 24.66 -1.61
C TRP A 255 13.24 23.27 -1.48
N ILE A 256 12.07 23.16 -0.84
CA ILE A 256 11.30 21.90 -0.83
C ILE A 256 10.83 21.58 -2.25
N PHE A 257 10.34 22.57 -3.02
CA PHE A 257 10.01 22.36 -4.44
C PHE A 257 11.22 21.96 -5.28
N GLY A 258 12.40 22.52 -5.00
CA GLY A 258 13.65 22.08 -5.64
C GLY A 258 13.96 20.60 -5.36
N VAL A 259 13.82 20.15 -4.12
CA VAL A 259 13.95 18.72 -3.77
C VAL A 259 12.89 17.88 -4.47
N VAL A 260 11.63 18.33 -4.48
CA VAL A 260 10.53 17.65 -5.20
C VAL A 260 10.88 17.42 -6.67
N SER A 261 11.44 18.41 -7.37
CA SER A 261 11.86 18.25 -8.77
C SER A 261 12.94 17.19 -8.95
N VAL A 262 13.91 17.12 -8.03
CA VAL A 262 14.96 16.09 -8.05
C VAL A 262 14.38 14.70 -7.78
N LEU A 263 13.49 14.58 -6.80
CA LEU A 263 12.82 13.31 -6.48
C LEU A 263 11.94 12.82 -7.63
N PHE A 264 11.20 13.73 -8.29
CA PHE A 264 10.39 13.42 -9.46
C PHE A 264 11.25 12.93 -10.63
N LEU A 265 12.40 13.56 -10.88
CA LEU A 265 13.34 13.09 -11.90
C LEU A 265 13.87 11.70 -11.57
N ALA A 266 14.32 11.47 -10.33
CA ALA A 266 14.80 10.17 -9.89
C ALA A 266 13.72 9.09 -10.02
N GLN A 267 12.48 9.39 -9.62
CA GLN A 267 11.33 8.50 -9.75
C GLN A 267 11.05 8.11 -11.20
N THR A 268 11.14 9.08 -12.12
CA THR A 268 10.95 8.88 -13.56
C THR A 268 12.03 7.96 -14.13
N LEU A 269 13.30 8.14 -13.73
CA LEU A 269 14.41 7.28 -14.14
C LEU A 269 14.24 5.84 -13.62
N MET A 270 13.80 5.68 -12.37
CA MET A 270 13.48 4.36 -11.82
C MET A 270 12.32 3.71 -12.58
N GLY A 271 11.29 4.49 -12.96
CA GLY A 271 10.17 4.00 -13.77
C GLY A 271 10.61 3.49 -15.14
N GLY A 272 11.47 4.27 -15.82
CA GLY A 272 12.08 3.83 -17.08
C GLY A 272 12.91 2.56 -16.93
N THR A 273 13.61 2.39 -15.80
CA THR A 273 14.39 1.18 -15.50
C THR A 273 13.48 -0.03 -15.28
N VAL A 274 12.41 0.12 -14.50
CA VAL A 274 11.42 -0.92 -14.21
C VAL A 274 10.73 -1.39 -15.50
N GLU A 275 10.34 -0.48 -16.38
CA GLU A 275 9.75 -0.84 -17.67
C GLU A 275 10.79 -1.47 -18.62
N HIS A 276 12.06 -1.05 -18.58
CA HIS A 276 13.12 -1.70 -19.36
C HIS A 276 13.26 -3.17 -19.00
N TYR A 277 13.22 -3.53 -17.71
CA TYR A 277 13.28 -4.94 -17.27
C TYR A 277 12.15 -5.80 -17.82
N ARG A 278 11.01 -5.22 -18.20
CA ARG A 278 9.93 -5.98 -18.88
C ARG A 278 10.23 -6.26 -20.35
N ALA A 279 11.02 -5.40 -20.99
CA ALA A 279 11.44 -5.59 -22.37
C ALA A 279 12.68 -6.49 -22.47
N ASP A 280 13.65 -6.32 -21.58
CA ASP A 280 14.87 -7.11 -21.48
C ASP A 280 15.26 -7.32 -20.02
N LEU A 281 15.02 -8.53 -19.52
CA LEU A 281 15.37 -8.97 -18.17
C LEU A 281 16.88 -9.15 -17.97
N SER A 282 17.61 -9.43 -19.05
CA SER A 282 19.00 -9.88 -19.00
C SER A 282 20.01 -8.75 -19.05
N ALA A 283 19.66 -7.64 -19.69
CA ALA A 283 20.55 -6.50 -19.87
C ALA A 283 19.82 -5.16 -19.98
N PHE A 284 20.45 -4.12 -19.44
CA PHE A 284 20.13 -2.72 -19.67
C PHE A 284 21.07 -2.16 -20.74
N TYR A 285 20.66 -2.21 -22.02
CA TYR A 285 21.48 -1.79 -23.18
C TYR A 285 22.88 -2.44 -23.22
N GLY A 286 22.97 -3.73 -22.87
CA GLY A 286 24.22 -4.48 -22.82
C GLY A 286 24.94 -4.50 -21.46
N PHE A 287 24.42 -3.78 -20.46
CA PHE A 287 24.93 -3.80 -19.09
C PHE A 287 24.05 -4.65 -18.17
N ASP A 288 24.65 -5.50 -17.33
CA ASP A 288 23.93 -6.29 -16.32
C ASP A 288 23.61 -5.43 -15.10
N LEU A 289 22.55 -4.62 -15.22
CA LEU A 289 22.13 -3.66 -14.20
C LEU A 289 21.62 -4.33 -12.92
N ALA A 290 21.09 -5.55 -13.02
CA ALA A 290 20.46 -6.25 -11.91
C ALA A 290 21.41 -6.57 -10.75
N LYS A 291 22.73 -6.60 -11.01
CA LYS A 291 23.75 -6.73 -9.94
C LYS A 291 23.80 -5.53 -9.00
N LEU A 292 23.49 -4.33 -9.50
CA LEU A 292 23.55 -3.07 -8.73
C LEU A 292 22.16 -2.51 -8.39
N LEU A 293 21.22 -2.68 -9.31
CA LEU A 293 19.87 -2.17 -9.19
C LEU A 293 18.90 -3.22 -9.74
N PRO A 294 18.64 -4.31 -8.98
CA PRO A 294 17.68 -5.34 -9.38
C PRO A 294 16.27 -4.75 -9.52
N TYR A 295 15.40 -5.46 -10.25
CA TYR A 295 14.05 -5.01 -10.55
C TYR A 295 13.26 -4.62 -9.29
N ASN A 296 13.29 -5.49 -8.28
CA ASN A 296 12.57 -5.26 -7.03
C ASN A 296 13.03 -3.96 -6.37
N LEU A 297 14.34 -3.69 -6.28
CA LEU A 297 14.86 -2.44 -5.71
C LEU A 297 14.46 -1.22 -6.56
N ALA A 298 14.58 -1.32 -7.89
CA ALA A 298 14.16 -0.24 -8.80
C ALA A 298 12.68 0.10 -8.63
N ARG A 299 11.82 -0.92 -8.49
CA ARG A 299 10.38 -0.74 -8.26
C ARG A 299 10.09 -0.19 -6.88
N THR A 300 10.75 -0.69 -5.83
CA THR A 300 10.68 -0.13 -4.46
C THR A 300 10.91 1.37 -4.51
N TRP A 301 12.04 1.81 -5.07
CA TRP A 301 12.37 3.23 -5.16
C TRP A 301 11.43 4.02 -6.06
N HIS A 302 10.97 3.45 -7.18
CA HIS A 302 10.00 4.10 -8.07
C HIS A 302 8.68 4.41 -7.34
N VAL A 303 8.10 3.39 -6.69
CA VAL A 303 6.82 3.54 -5.97
C VAL A 303 7.01 4.48 -4.78
N GLN A 304 8.06 4.28 -3.99
CA GLN A 304 8.33 5.11 -2.83
C GLN A 304 8.53 6.60 -3.17
N LEU A 305 9.35 6.89 -4.19
CA LEU A 305 9.61 8.27 -4.60
C LEU A 305 8.34 8.96 -5.10
N SER A 306 7.42 8.21 -5.73
CA SER A 306 6.12 8.74 -6.19
C SER A 306 5.28 9.28 -5.04
N LEU A 307 5.35 8.64 -3.87
CA LEU A 307 4.70 9.10 -2.64
C LEU A 307 5.45 10.30 -2.04
N PHE A 308 6.78 10.23 -1.95
CA PHE A 308 7.58 11.27 -1.33
C PHE A 308 7.50 12.62 -2.05
N TRP A 309 7.69 12.66 -3.36
CA TRP A 309 7.70 13.95 -4.07
C TRP A 309 6.30 14.57 -4.09
N THR A 310 5.25 13.76 -4.25
CA THR A 310 3.86 14.22 -4.27
C THR A 310 3.45 14.79 -2.92
N ALA A 311 3.68 14.04 -1.84
CA ALA A 311 3.40 14.52 -0.49
C ALA A 311 4.21 15.77 -0.14
N ALA A 312 5.51 15.78 -0.45
CA ALA A 312 6.36 16.95 -0.22
C ALA A 312 5.90 18.20 -1.00
N ALA A 313 5.38 18.04 -2.22
CA ALA A 313 4.81 19.13 -3.00
C ALA A 313 3.58 19.74 -2.33
N PHE A 314 2.66 18.92 -1.82
CA PHE A 314 1.50 19.41 -1.07
C PHE A 314 1.88 20.06 0.25
N LEU A 315 2.84 19.50 0.98
CA LEU A 315 3.36 20.09 2.20
C LEU A 315 3.97 21.48 1.94
N ALA A 316 4.77 21.60 0.88
CA ALA A 316 5.37 22.86 0.45
C ALA A 316 4.31 23.87 0.01
N GLY A 317 3.32 23.45 -0.79
CA GLY A 317 2.18 24.27 -1.21
C GLY A 317 1.38 24.80 -0.03
N GLY A 318 1.08 23.92 0.93
CA GLY A 318 0.43 24.30 2.18
C GLY A 318 1.21 25.37 2.94
N ILE A 319 2.52 25.19 3.13
CA ILE A 319 3.40 26.19 3.78
C ILE A 319 3.43 27.50 3.02
N PHE A 320 3.52 27.44 1.69
CA PHE A 320 3.61 28.61 0.83
C PHE A 320 2.36 29.50 0.91
N LEU A 321 1.19 28.89 1.09
CA LEU A 321 -0.08 29.61 1.22
C LEU A 321 -0.32 30.22 2.61
N LEU A 322 0.32 29.70 3.67
CA LEU A 322 0.09 30.17 5.05
C LEU A 322 0.18 31.68 5.22
N PRO A 323 1.20 32.40 4.69
CA PRO A 323 1.31 33.83 4.90
C PRO A 323 0.23 34.62 4.15
N PHE A 324 -0.26 34.10 3.01
CA PHE A 324 -1.38 34.71 2.29
C PHE A 324 -2.69 34.57 3.07
N ILE A 325 -2.94 33.40 3.69
CA ILE A 325 -4.13 33.14 4.50
C ILE A 325 -4.11 33.97 5.79
N SER A 326 -2.98 34.00 6.48
CA SER A 326 -2.85 34.63 7.81
C SER A 326 -2.51 36.13 7.76
N ARG A 327 -2.06 36.64 6.59
CA ARG A 327 -1.51 38.00 6.37
C ARG A 327 -0.38 38.36 7.34
N ARG A 328 0.29 37.37 7.93
CA ARG A 328 1.34 37.56 8.94
C ARG A 328 2.31 36.37 8.94
N GLU A 329 3.60 36.64 9.09
CA GLU A 329 4.59 35.59 9.32
C GLU A 329 4.93 35.46 10.82
N PRO A 330 4.76 34.29 11.44
CA PRO A 330 5.24 34.03 12.80
C PRO A 330 6.77 34.11 12.90
N ARG A 331 7.32 34.60 14.02
CA ARG A 331 8.79 34.66 14.25
C ARG A 331 9.44 33.28 14.08
N ARG A 332 10.58 33.20 13.38
CA ARG A 332 11.34 31.94 13.13
C ARG A 332 10.59 30.88 12.30
N GLN A 333 9.59 31.25 11.49
CA GLN A 333 8.85 30.29 10.65
C GLN A 333 9.75 29.67 9.58
N SER A 334 10.58 30.46 8.93
CA SER A 334 11.59 29.97 7.99
C SER A 334 12.49 28.88 8.57
N TRP A 335 12.92 29.01 9.83
CA TRP A 335 13.78 28.02 10.49
C TRP A 335 13.09 26.66 10.69
N LEU A 336 11.80 26.66 11.02
CA LEU A 336 11.01 25.42 11.10
C LEU A 336 10.83 24.78 9.73
N VAL A 337 10.66 25.59 8.67
CA VAL A 337 10.56 25.09 7.29
C VAL A 337 11.90 24.48 6.84
N TYR A 338 13.04 25.08 7.18
CA TYR A 338 14.35 24.48 6.92
C TYR A 338 14.59 23.20 7.74
N ALA A 339 14.13 23.15 8.99
CA ALA A 339 14.18 21.93 9.79
C ALA A 339 13.33 20.81 9.14
N LEU A 340 12.13 21.14 8.64
CA LEU A 340 11.29 20.19 7.91
C LEU A 340 11.95 19.73 6.60
N LEU A 341 12.59 20.63 5.86
CA LEU A 341 13.37 20.29 4.66
C LEU A 341 14.50 19.31 4.99
N GLY A 342 15.27 19.56 6.06
CA GLY A 342 16.32 18.66 6.51
C GLY A 342 15.76 17.29 6.93
N ALA A 343 14.64 17.28 7.64
CA ALA A 343 13.95 16.04 8.03
C ALA A 343 13.46 15.25 6.81
N LEU A 344 12.90 15.92 5.80
CA LEU A 344 12.48 15.29 4.55
C LEU A 344 13.66 14.61 3.84
N VAL A 345 14.77 15.33 3.65
CA VAL A 345 15.96 14.78 2.98
C VAL A 345 16.52 13.59 3.77
N LEU A 346 16.59 13.71 5.09
CA LEU A 346 17.06 12.64 5.96
C LEU A 346 16.18 11.38 5.85
N VAL A 347 14.86 11.54 5.89
CA VAL A 347 13.92 10.41 5.79
C VAL A 347 14.00 9.75 4.43
N VAL A 348 14.01 10.53 3.35
CA VAL A 348 14.08 9.98 1.98
C VAL A 348 15.39 9.26 1.75
N ALA A 349 16.54 9.91 1.99
CA ALA A 349 17.83 9.27 1.76
C ALA A 349 18.04 8.06 2.67
N GLY A 350 17.64 8.18 3.94
CA GLY A 350 17.73 7.11 4.92
C GLY A 350 16.87 5.90 4.57
N SER A 351 15.62 6.10 4.13
CA SER A 351 14.75 4.99 3.77
C SER A 351 15.28 4.25 2.55
N LEU A 352 15.65 4.97 1.47
CA LEU A 352 16.15 4.36 0.24
C LEU A 352 17.40 3.51 0.48
N VAL A 353 18.30 3.97 1.35
CA VAL A 353 19.51 3.22 1.74
C VAL A 353 19.15 1.98 2.55
N CYS A 354 18.26 2.07 3.54
CA CYS A 354 17.85 0.91 4.33
C CYS A 354 17.08 -0.12 3.49
N GLU A 355 16.21 0.33 2.59
CA GLU A 355 15.49 -0.52 1.63
C GLU A 355 16.48 -1.33 0.77
N ALA A 356 17.50 -0.67 0.22
CA ALA A 356 18.57 -1.34 -0.51
C ALA A 356 19.33 -2.34 0.37
N LEU A 357 19.83 -1.91 1.53
CA LEU A 357 20.60 -2.80 2.41
C LEU A 357 19.79 -4.02 2.88
N SER A 358 18.48 -3.86 3.08
CA SER A 358 17.56 -4.96 3.40
C SER A 358 17.40 -5.93 2.22
N ILE A 359 17.17 -5.43 1.00
CA ILE A 359 17.05 -6.27 -0.21
C ILE A 359 18.34 -7.05 -0.48
N TYR A 360 19.50 -6.40 -0.29
CA TYR A 360 20.81 -7.04 -0.39
C TYR A 360 21.11 -8.03 0.74
N GLY A 361 20.27 -8.13 1.78
CA GLY A 361 20.45 -9.05 2.90
C GLY A 361 21.48 -8.62 3.93
N VAL A 362 21.89 -7.35 3.93
CA VAL A 362 22.81 -6.80 4.92
C VAL A 362 22.09 -6.55 6.25
N ILE A 363 20.81 -6.18 6.17
CA ILE A 363 19.95 -5.98 7.34
C ILE A 363 19.09 -7.23 7.52
N PRO A 364 19.03 -7.81 8.74
CA PRO A 364 18.20 -8.98 9.00
C PRO A 364 16.70 -8.64 8.90
N GLU A 365 15.90 -9.63 8.53
CA GLU A 365 14.44 -9.59 8.51
C GLU A 365 13.84 -9.37 9.92
N GLY A 366 12.57 -8.96 9.96
CA GLY A 366 11.81 -8.77 11.22
C GLY A 366 12.24 -7.57 12.09
N GLY A 367 13.14 -6.71 11.59
CA GLY A 367 13.67 -5.56 12.31
C GLY A 367 13.07 -4.22 11.90
N LEU A 368 13.31 -3.17 12.71
CA LEU A 368 12.88 -1.79 12.43
C LEU A 368 13.40 -1.20 11.10
N PHE A 369 14.38 -1.87 10.49
CA PHE A 369 15.09 -1.44 9.28
C PHE A 369 14.81 -2.31 8.04
N SER A 370 13.99 -3.36 8.13
CA SER A 370 13.74 -4.29 7.01
C SER A 370 12.26 -4.42 6.58
N GLN A 371 11.34 -3.68 7.21
CA GLN A 371 9.92 -3.67 6.80
C GLN A 371 9.70 -3.03 5.44
N GLN A 372 9.16 -3.80 4.48
CA GLN A 372 8.83 -3.29 3.14
C GLN A 372 7.51 -3.91 2.63
N TRP A 373 6.41 -3.20 2.82
CA TRP A 373 5.14 -3.50 2.15
C TRP A 373 4.99 -2.59 0.94
N GLU A 374 4.41 -3.06 -0.15
CA GLU A 374 4.17 -2.19 -1.30
C GLU A 374 3.38 -0.92 -0.89
N TYR A 375 3.91 0.25 -1.26
CA TYR A 375 3.45 1.61 -0.89
C TYR A 375 3.73 2.03 0.58
N LEU A 376 4.18 1.10 1.42
CA LEU A 376 4.74 1.34 2.76
C LEU A 376 6.12 0.68 2.84
N ASP A 377 6.92 0.90 1.79
CA ASP A 377 8.20 0.24 1.59
C ASP A 377 9.27 0.75 2.56
N LEU A 378 9.02 1.90 3.18
CA LEU A 378 9.96 2.49 4.12
C LEU A 378 9.96 1.66 5.40
N PRO A 379 11.13 1.27 5.91
CA PRO A 379 11.22 0.57 7.17
C PRO A 379 10.60 1.35 8.34
N ARG A 380 10.21 0.62 9.39
CA ARG A 380 9.42 1.15 10.50
C ARG A 380 10.04 2.40 11.14
N LEU A 381 11.36 2.44 11.31
CA LEU A 381 12.03 3.62 11.85
C LEU A 381 11.71 4.88 11.02
N TRP A 382 11.82 4.76 9.70
CA TRP A 382 11.57 5.86 8.77
C TRP A 382 10.08 6.23 8.72
N GLN A 383 9.16 5.27 8.91
CA GLN A 383 7.72 5.58 9.04
C GLN A 383 7.44 6.46 10.26
N ILE A 384 8.10 6.15 11.39
CA ILE A 384 7.97 6.94 12.62
C ILE A 384 8.54 8.34 12.41
N LEU A 385 9.74 8.46 11.81
CA LEU A 385 10.36 9.75 11.53
C LEU A 385 9.55 10.58 10.51
N LEU A 386 8.97 9.94 9.50
CA LEU A 386 8.05 10.60 8.56
C LEU A 386 6.81 11.12 9.30
N THR A 387 6.22 10.30 10.18
CA THR A 387 5.08 10.71 11.02
C THR A 387 5.42 11.93 11.86
N VAL A 388 6.59 11.93 12.51
CA VAL A 388 7.09 13.09 13.27
C VAL A 388 7.27 14.31 12.36
N GLY A 389 7.79 14.14 11.15
CA GLY A 389 7.91 15.19 10.14
C GLY A 389 6.56 15.77 9.70
N LEU A 390 5.54 14.93 9.49
CA LEU A 390 4.18 15.36 9.16
C LEU A 390 3.53 16.13 10.33
N PHE A 391 3.78 15.70 11.58
CA PHE A 391 3.33 16.44 12.77
C PHE A 391 4.07 17.78 12.95
N LEU A 392 5.36 17.84 12.61
CA LEU A 392 6.11 19.09 12.55
C LEU A 392 5.51 20.03 11.48
N TRP A 393 5.13 19.49 10.32
CA TRP A 393 4.47 20.25 9.26
C TRP A 393 3.13 20.83 9.71
N ILE A 394 2.23 20.03 10.30
CA ILE A 394 0.93 20.58 10.76
C ILE A 394 1.12 21.59 11.90
N PHE A 395 2.17 21.42 12.73
CA PHE A 395 2.54 22.43 13.72
C PHE A 395 2.96 23.76 13.07
N ILE A 396 3.74 23.73 11.98
CA ILE A 396 4.10 24.91 11.17
C ILE A 396 2.84 25.58 10.63
N VAL A 397 1.90 24.80 10.08
CA VAL A 397 0.60 25.27 9.59
C VAL A 397 -0.19 25.93 10.70
N TRP A 398 -0.47 25.22 11.79
CA TRP A 398 -1.20 25.72 12.96
C TRP A 398 -0.61 27.03 13.45
N ARG A 399 0.71 27.12 13.58
CA ARG A 399 1.39 28.33 14.06
C ARG A 399 1.21 29.53 13.14
N GLY A 400 1.13 29.30 11.83
CA GLY A 400 0.82 30.30 10.81
C GLY A 400 -0.61 30.84 10.92
N ILE A 401 -1.59 29.95 11.08
CA ILE A 401 -3.02 30.33 11.00
C ILE A 401 -3.71 30.51 12.36
N ARG A 402 -3.10 30.14 13.49
CA ARG A 402 -3.75 30.16 14.82
C ARG A 402 -4.39 31.50 15.19
N SER A 403 -3.80 32.62 14.77
CA SER A 403 -4.37 33.95 15.05
C SER A 403 -5.66 34.19 14.28
N ARG A 404 -5.79 33.61 13.09
CA ARG A 404 -6.97 33.67 12.25
C ARG A 404 -8.05 32.72 12.75
N LEU A 405 -7.66 31.48 13.11
CA LEU A 405 -8.56 30.46 13.67
C LEU A 405 -9.30 30.91 14.93
N LYS A 406 -8.69 31.77 15.76
CA LYS A 406 -9.33 32.32 16.98
C LYS A 406 -10.52 33.24 16.68
N ASN A 407 -10.51 33.90 15.52
CA ASN A 407 -11.47 34.95 15.19
C ASN A 407 -12.51 34.49 14.15
N ASP A 408 -12.26 33.37 13.47
CA ASP A 408 -13.13 32.83 12.43
C ASP A 408 -13.95 31.63 12.95
N SER A 409 -15.16 31.48 12.39
CA SER A 409 -16.03 30.33 12.68
C SER A 409 -15.42 29.02 12.22
N LYS A 410 -15.69 27.92 12.94
CA LYS A 410 -15.18 26.57 12.64
C LYS A 410 -15.60 26.02 11.27
N MET A 411 -16.60 26.63 10.64
CA MET A 411 -17.09 26.26 9.31
C MET A 411 -16.51 27.12 8.18
N ASN A 412 -15.60 28.06 8.49
CA ASN A 412 -14.96 28.89 7.48
C ASN A 412 -13.72 28.21 6.89
N LEU A 413 -13.24 28.76 5.77
CA LEU A 413 -12.14 28.17 5.01
C LEU A 413 -10.89 27.91 5.87
N PRO A 414 -10.47 28.79 6.82
CA PRO A 414 -9.23 28.54 7.56
C PRO A 414 -9.28 27.30 8.43
N TRP A 415 -10.45 27.01 8.98
CA TRP A 415 -10.68 25.79 9.76
C TRP A 415 -10.75 24.57 8.87
N MET A 416 -11.37 24.66 7.68
CA MET A 416 -11.32 23.57 6.70
C MET A 416 -9.89 23.25 6.31
N PHE A 417 -9.09 24.24 5.93
CA PHE A 417 -7.67 24.05 5.59
C PHE A 417 -6.87 23.43 6.75
N PHE A 418 -7.16 23.84 7.98
CA PHE A 418 -6.51 23.26 9.16
C PHE A 418 -6.92 21.81 9.41
N PHE A 419 -8.23 21.50 9.35
CA PHE A 419 -8.73 20.14 9.63
C PHE A 419 -8.33 19.15 8.54
N THR A 420 -8.40 19.54 7.26
CA THR A 420 -7.94 18.70 6.16
C THR A 420 -6.43 18.50 6.22
N GLY A 421 -5.67 19.55 6.59
CA GLY A 421 -4.25 19.42 6.87
C GLY A 421 -3.96 18.49 8.05
N LEU A 422 -4.70 18.59 9.16
CA LEU A 422 -4.50 17.75 10.35
C LEU A 422 -4.81 16.27 10.10
N ALA A 423 -5.73 15.97 9.18
CA ALA A 423 -6.02 14.61 8.79
C ALA A 423 -4.80 13.89 8.19
N ILE A 424 -3.92 14.59 7.46
CA ILE A 424 -2.73 14.02 6.83
C ILE A 424 -1.83 13.29 7.86
N PRO A 425 -1.24 13.93 8.88
CA PRO A 425 -0.43 13.20 9.86
C PRO A 425 -1.24 12.20 10.69
N ALA A 426 -2.50 12.52 11.01
CA ALA A 426 -3.32 11.67 11.86
C ALA A 426 -3.60 10.29 11.23
N PHE A 427 -3.98 10.27 9.95
CA PHE A 427 -4.29 9.02 9.23
C PHE A 427 -3.04 8.27 8.78
N TYR A 428 -1.93 8.96 8.48
CA TYR A 428 -0.66 8.27 8.25
C TYR A 428 -0.20 7.50 9.50
N ALA A 429 -0.34 8.11 10.68
CA ALA A 429 0.03 7.48 11.95
C ALA A 429 -0.75 6.19 12.27
N VAL A 430 -1.98 6.06 11.76
CA VAL A 430 -2.78 4.82 11.89
C VAL A 430 -2.10 3.64 11.20
N GLY A 431 -1.35 3.88 10.12
CA GLY A 431 -0.55 2.84 9.45
C GLY A 431 0.51 2.18 10.34
N LEU A 432 0.92 2.86 11.42
CA LEU A 432 1.87 2.31 12.40
C LEU A 432 1.26 1.16 13.24
N LEU A 433 -0.05 0.94 13.17
CA LEU A 433 -0.72 -0.15 13.90
C LEU A 433 -0.40 -1.55 13.32
N ALA A 434 0.02 -1.64 12.06
CA ALA A 434 0.41 -2.91 11.42
C ALA A 434 1.93 -3.04 11.33
N GLY A 435 2.50 -4.08 11.96
CA GLY A 435 3.91 -4.44 11.92
C GLY A 435 4.23 -5.53 10.90
N GLN A 436 5.50 -5.97 10.85
CA GLN A 436 5.94 -7.05 9.97
C GLN A 436 5.42 -8.43 10.40
N ASP A 437 5.29 -8.62 11.72
CA ASP A 437 4.80 -9.82 12.41
C ASP A 437 3.27 -9.92 12.43
N SER A 438 2.59 -8.83 12.05
CA SER A 438 1.14 -8.77 12.01
C SER A 438 0.60 -9.74 10.97
N HIS A 439 -0.51 -10.38 11.30
CA HIS A 439 -1.21 -11.28 10.38
C HIS A 439 -1.46 -10.62 9.02
N PHE A 440 -1.14 -11.29 7.91
CA PHE A 440 -1.19 -10.74 6.55
C PHE A 440 -2.46 -9.91 6.28
N SER A 441 -3.64 -10.48 6.48
CA SER A 441 -4.92 -9.80 6.21
C SER A 441 -5.15 -8.54 7.07
N VAL A 442 -4.59 -8.50 8.28
CA VAL A 442 -4.67 -7.34 9.18
C VAL A 442 -3.66 -6.28 8.74
N ALA A 443 -2.44 -6.70 8.40
CA ALA A 443 -1.41 -5.81 7.89
C ALA A 443 -1.87 -5.14 6.59
N ASP A 444 -2.44 -5.90 5.67
CA ASP A 444 -2.95 -5.42 4.39
C ASP A 444 -4.15 -4.48 4.57
N PHE A 445 -5.06 -4.78 5.50
CA PHE A 445 -6.17 -3.89 5.83
C PHE A 445 -5.67 -2.51 6.28
N TRP A 446 -4.73 -2.44 7.24
CA TRP A 446 -4.16 -1.16 7.68
C TRP A 446 -3.27 -0.49 6.62
N ARG A 447 -2.61 -1.28 5.76
CA ARG A 447 -1.87 -0.75 4.61
C ARG A 447 -2.80 0.06 3.70
N PHE A 448 -3.97 -0.45 3.35
CA PHE A 448 -4.94 0.28 2.53
C PHE A 448 -5.60 1.47 3.22
N TRP A 449 -5.59 1.55 4.56
CA TRP A 449 -5.93 2.81 5.24
C TRP A 449 -4.93 3.93 4.92
N VAL A 450 -3.66 3.60 4.68
CA VAL A 450 -2.68 4.60 4.25
C VAL A 450 -2.73 4.78 2.72
N VAL A 451 -2.78 3.68 1.96
CA VAL A 451 -2.71 3.78 0.50
C VAL A 451 -3.96 4.40 -0.11
N HIS A 452 -5.15 3.96 0.30
CA HIS A 452 -6.41 4.46 -0.26
C HIS A 452 -6.92 5.67 0.52
N LEU A 453 -7.21 5.55 1.81
CA LEU A 453 -7.79 6.69 2.56
C LEU A 453 -6.81 7.86 2.71
N TRP A 454 -5.53 7.62 3.03
CA TRP A 454 -4.59 8.73 3.22
C TRP A 454 -4.14 9.39 1.92
N VAL A 455 -3.72 8.61 0.90
CA VAL A 455 -3.30 9.21 -0.38
C VAL A 455 -4.48 9.73 -1.19
N GLU A 456 -5.53 8.93 -1.37
CA GLU A 456 -6.67 9.30 -2.23
C GLU A 456 -7.55 10.32 -1.50
N ASP A 457 -8.25 9.94 -0.43
CA ASP A 457 -9.25 10.83 0.17
C ASP A 457 -8.63 12.08 0.83
N PHE A 458 -7.63 11.92 1.71
CA PHE A 458 -7.17 13.04 2.53
C PHE A 458 -6.26 14.02 1.78
N LEU A 459 -5.36 13.54 0.91
CA LEU A 459 -4.58 14.46 0.06
C LEU A 459 -5.46 15.11 -1.01
N GLU A 460 -6.43 14.40 -1.60
CA GLU A 460 -7.38 15.01 -2.55
C GLU A 460 -8.21 16.09 -1.85
N LEU A 461 -8.75 15.81 -0.67
CA LEU A 461 -9.53 16.78 0.10
C LEU A 461 -8.68 18.01 0.47
N PHE A 462 -7.45 17.81 0.94
CA PHE A 462 -6.54 18.92 1.24
C PHE A 462 -6.21 19.74 -0.01
N THR A 463 -5.93 19.08 -1.13
CA THR A 463 -5.62 19.73 -2.42
C THR A 463 -6.81 20.52 -2.93
N THR A 464 -8.02 19.97 -2.82
CA THR A 464 -9.26 20.64 -3.22
C THR A 464 -9.47 21.92 -2.41
N VAL A 465 -9.31 21.86 -1.08
CA VAL A 465 -9.39 23.05 -0.22
C VAL A 465 -8.27 24.05 -0.54
N MET A 466 -7.07 23.57 -0.83
CA MET A 466 -5.94 24.41 -1.21
C MET A 466 -6.18 25.18 -2.51
N VAL A 467 -6.69 24.51 -3.55
CA VAL A 467 -7.05 25.11 -4.84
C VAL A 467 -8.21 26.09 -4.68
N ALA A 468 -9.25 25.70 -3.93
CA ALA A 468 -10.35 26.60 -3.61
C ALA A 468 -9.86 27.88 -2.92
N TYR A 469 -8.90 27.76 -2.01
CA TYR A 469 -8.23 28.89 -1.37
C TYR A 469 -7.50 29.80 -2.35
N ILE A 470 -6.75 29.22 -3.29
CA ILE A 470 -6.04 29.99 -4.31
C ILE A 470 -7.04 30.80 -5.13
N PHE A 471 -8.16 30.20 -5.57
CA PHE A 471 -9.18 30.93 -6.33
C PHE A 471 -9.87 32.03 -5.53
N VAL A 472 -10.10 31.82 -4.23
CA VAL A 472 -10.63 32.87 -3.35
C VAL A 472 -9.62 34.00 -3.18
N LEU A 473 -8.34 33.69 -3.00
CA LEU A 473 -7.27 34.69 -2.88
C LEU A 473 -7.04 35.47 -4.17
N LEU A 474 -7.25 34.85 -5.33
CA LEU A 474 -7.21 35.51 -6.64
C LEU A 474 -8.48 36.31 -6.96
N GLY A 475 -9.52 36.22 -6.11
CA GLY A 475 -10.81 36.90 -6.32
C GLY A 475 -11.69 36.25 -7.40
N VAL A 476 -11.33 35.05 -7.86
CA VAL A 476 -12.03 34.30 -8.92
C VAL A 476 -13.30 33.63 -8.37
N VAL A 477 -13.30 33.26 -7.09
CA VAL A 477 -14.43 32.59 -6.41
C VAL A 477 -14.71 33.31 -5.09
N ARG A 478 -15.99 33.47 -4.71
CA ARG A 478 -16.37 33.96 -3.38
C ARG A 478 -16.18 32.86 -2.33
N GLU A 479 -15.73 33.22 -1.13
CA GLU A 479 -15.53 32.29 0.00
C GLU A 479 -16.75 31.40 0.28
N ARG A 480 -17.97 31.94 0.16
CA ARG A 480 -19.22 31.17 0.35
C ARG A 480 -19.40 30.03 -0.65
N ILE A 481 -18.96 30.19 -1.89
CA ILE A 481 -19.07 29.16 -2.94
C ILE A 481 -17.94 28.12 -2.78
N ALA A 482 -16.77 28.56 -2.32
CA ALA A 482 -15.64 27.68 -2.05
C ALA A 482 -15.85 26.73 -0.85
N LEU A 483 -16.82 27.03 0.02
CA LEU A 483 -17.16 26.23 1.21
C LEU A 483 -18.18 25.10 0.95
N GLY A 484 -18.81 25.08 -0.23
CA GLY A 484 -19.90 24.15 -0.57
C GLY A 484 -21.28 24.72 -0.27
#